data_AF-A0A1W9Q6V4-F1
#
_entry.id   AF-A0A1W9Q6V4-F1
#
_cell.length_a   1.000
_cell.length_b   1.000
_cell.length_c   1.000
_cell.angle_alpha   90.00
_cell.angle_beta   90.00
_cell.angle_gamma   90.00
#
_symmetry.space_group_name_H-M   'P 1'
#
loop_
_entity.id
_entity.type
_entity.pdbx_description
1 polymer ?
#
loop_
_entity_poly.entity_id
_entity_poly.type
_entity_poly.pdbx_seq_one_letter_code
_entity_poly.pdbx_strand_id
1 'polypeptide(L)'
;MSSQKEVWLVASGDLRPRANEDCWPAQLDMENKLGAAISALGWTVRRAHPYIPEKKHGFIDSQKYGMEVFRNIPADVPLIVAESVWQYTHHVLAGLTTHQGPILTVANWDGQWPGLVGMLNLNGSLTKAGVNYSSLWSVNFDDDFFVNGL
;
A
#
# COMPACT_ATOMS: atom_id res chain seq x y z
N MET A 1 -12.46 21.40 13.83
CA MET A 1 -11.10 21.41 13.27
C MET A 1 -11.24 20.91 11.85
N SER A 2 -10.77 21.66 10.84
CA SER A 2 -10.75 21.13 9.47
C SER A 2 -9.84 19.91 9.46
N SER A 3 -10.41 18.71 9.58
CA SER A 3 -9.67 17.46 9.49
C SER A 3 -9.04 17.46 8.09
N GLN A 4 -7.74 17.66 8.05
CA GLN A 4 -6.99 17.66 6.80
C GLN A 4 -7.27 16.32 6.11
N LYS A 5 -7.81 16.36 4.89
CA LYS A 5 -8.08 15.18 4.06
C LYS A 5 -6.75 14.54 3.68
N GLU A 6 -6.22 13.72 4.57
CA GLU A 6 -4.95 13.04 4.43
C GLU A 6 -5.17 11.54 4.59
N VAL A 7 -4.54 10.76 3.71
CA VAL A 7 -4.49 9.30 3.74
C VAL A 7 -3.04 8.86 3.83
N TRP A 8 -2.77 7.85 4.65
CA TRP A 8 -1.43 7.30 4.79
C TRP A 8 -1.25 6.12 3.85
N LEU A 9 -0.05 5.95 3.30
CA LEU A 9 0.27 4.88 2.36
C LEU A 9 1.43 4.01 2.89
N VAL A 10 1.21 2.70 2.87
CA VAL A 10 2.24 1.68 3.09
C VAL A 10 2.34 0.75 1.86
N ALA A 11 3.49 0.09 1.71
CA ALA A 11 3.75 -0.84 0.61
C ALA A 11 4.66 -1.96 1.13
N SER A 12 4.20 -3.20 1.06
CA SER A 12 4.91 -4.39 1.51
C SER A 12 5.80 -4.94 0.38
N GLY A 13 6.97 -5.45 0.73
CA GLY A 13 7.92 -5.97 -0.25
C GLY A 13 7.98 -7.49 -0.31
N ASP A 14 8.74 -7.97 -1.30
CA ASP A 14 9.25 -9.32 -1.41
C ASP A 14 10.35 -9.58 -0.36
N LEU A 15 10.59 -10.84 -0.01
CA LEU A 15 11.74 -11.25 0.82
C LEU A 15 13.04 -11.27 0.03
N ARG A 16 12.99 -11.32 -1.30
CA ARG A 16 14.15 -11.31 -2.19
C ARG A 16 14.53 -9.84 -2.48
N PRO A 17 15.68 -9.34 -2.01
CA PRO A 17 16.05 -7.94 -2.21
C PRO A 17 16.05 -7.52 -3.68
N ARG A 18 16.52 -8.41 -4.57
CA ARG A 18 16.57 -8.14 -6.01
C ARG A 18 15.18 -7.89 -6.62
N ALA A 19 14.15 -8.63 -6.17
CA ALA A 19 12.80 -8.42 -6.65
C ALA A 19 12.26 -7.04 -6.26
N ASN A 20 12.60 -6.57 -5.05
CA ASN A 20 12.25 -5.23 -4.59
C ASN A 20 12.99 -4.14 -5.39
N GLU A 21 14.29 -4.31 -5.63
CA GLU A 21 15.09 -3.38 -6.44
C GLU A 21 14.52 -3.25 -7.86
N ASP A 22 14.26 -4.38 -8.53
CA ASP A 22 13.81 -4.39 -9.92
C ASP A 22 12.37 -3.88 -10.07
N CYS A 23 11.50 -4.13 -9.08
CA CYS A 23 10.10 -3.69 -9.10
C CYS A 23 9.89 -2.25 -8.62
N TRP A 24 10.85 -1.68 -7.87
CA TRP A 24 10.70 -0.35 -7.28
C TRP A 24 10.24 0.75 -8.26
N PRO A 25 10.76 0.85 -9.50
CA PRO A 25 10.27 1.84 -10.46
C PRO A 25 8.77 1.70 -10.77
N ALA A 26 8.26 0.47 -10.87
CA ALA A 26 6.84 0.21 -11.13
C ALA A 26 5.96 0.59 -9.93
N GLN A 27 6.42 0.28 -8.72
CA GLN A 27 5.75 0.72 -7.48
C GLN A 27 5.67 2.25 -7.40
N LEU A 28 6.78 2.95 -7.68
CA LEU A 28 6.79 4.41 -7.63
C LEU A 28 5.88 5.04 -8.68
N ASP A 29 5.86 4.50 -9.90
CA ASP A 29 4.94 4.94 -10.96
C ASP A 29 3.47 4.74 -10.54
N MET A 30 3.15 3.58 -9.96
CA MET A 30 1.82 3.29 -9.43
C MET A 30 1.44 4.25 -8.29
N GLU A 31 2.33 4.47 -7.32
CA GLU A 31 2.10 5.41 -6.20
C GLU A 31 1.87 6.85 -6.71
N ASN A 32 2.55 7.27 -7.79
CA ASN A 32 2.33 8.57 -8.41
C ASN A 32 0.94 8.69 -9.08
N LYS A 33 0.53 7.66 -9.83
CA LYS A 33 -0.80 7.60 -10.46
C LYS A 33 -1.92 7.60 -9.42
N LEU A 34 -1.77 6.76 -8.39
CA LEU A 34 -2.65 6.71 -7.24
C LEU A 34 -2.71 8.07 -6.52
N GLY A 35 -1.57 8.70 -6.28
CA GLY A 35 -1.48 10.03 -5.67
C GLY A 35 -2.19 11.11 -6.48
N ALA A 36 -2.10 11.07 -7.81
CA ALA A 36 -2.83 11.97 -8.69
C ALA A 36 -4.35 11.76 -8.61
N ALA A 37 -4.82 10.52 -8.62
CA ALA A 37 -6.24 10.19 -8.47
C ALA A 37 -6.80 10.67 -7.12
N ILE A 38 -6.08 10.41 -6.02
CA ILE A 38 -6.46 10.86 -4.67
C ILE A 38 -6.46 12.40 -4.59
N SER A 39 -5.47 13.05 -5.20
CA SER A 39 -5.39 14.52 -5.24
C SER A 39 -6.55 15.15 -6.01
N ALA A 40 -7.02 14.51 -7.08
CA ALA A 40 -8.19 14.96 -7.84
C ALA A 40 -9.48 14.95 -6.98
N LEU A 41 -9.55 14.10 -5.95
CA LEU A 41 -10.65 14.06 -4.97
C LEU A 41 -10.46 15.05 -3.79
N GLY A 42 -9.40 15.87 -3.82
CA GLY A 42 -9.08 16.86 -2.79
C GLY A 42 -8.48 16.27 -1.52
N TRP A 43 -7.87 15.08 -1.62
CA TRP A 43 -7.11 14.44 -0.55
C TRP A 43 -5.60 14.54 -0.80
N THR A 44 -4.81 14.29 0.24
CA THR A 44 -3.35 14.27 0.19
C THR A 44 -2.83 12.92 0.64
N VAL A 45 -1.79 12.41 -0.02
CA VAL A 45 -1.17 11.13 0.34
C VAL A 45 0.10 11.38 1.14
N ARG A 46 0.23 10.73 2.30
CA ARG A 46 1.46 10.66 3.07
C ARG A 46 2.02 9.25 3.06
N ARG A 47 3.17 9.06 2.41
CA ARG A 47 3.90 7.79 2.46
C ARG A 47 4.51 7.58 3.85
N ALA A 48 4.20 6.47 4.50
CA ALA A 48 4.56 6.22 5.90
C ALA A 48 6.04 5.83 6.10
N HIS A 49 6.73 5.49 5.03
CA HIS A 49 8.12 5.06 5.04
C HIS A 49 8.86 5.62 3.82
N PRO A 50 10.16 5.94 3.92
CA PRO A 50 10.91 6.53 2.81
C PRO A 50 11.46 5.46 1.86
N TYR A 51 11.93 5.93 0.70
CA TYR A 51 12.90 5.20 -0.10
C TYR A 51 14.23 5.09 0.65
N ILE A 52 14.88 3.93 0.64
CA ILE A 52 16.15 3.68 1.31
C ILE A 52 17.25 3.49 0.23
N PRO A 53 18.17 4.45 0.04
CA PRO A 53 19.19 4.39 -1.02
C PRO A 53 20.05 3.13 -1.00
N GLU A 54 20.39 2.62 0.18
CA GLU A 54 21.23 1.44 0.34
C GLU A 54 20.51 0.16 -0.10
N LYS A 55 19.19 0.11 0.07
CA LYS A 55 18.32 -1.00 -0.37
C LYS A 55 17.82 -0.82 -1.81
N LYS A 56 17.94 0.40 -2.35
CA LYS A 56 17.42 0.83 -3.65
C LYS A 56 15.91 0.60 -3.85
N HIS A 57 15.16 0.59 -2.77
CA HIS A 57 13.70 0.53 -2.80
C HIS A 57 13.10 1.19 -1.56
N GLY A 58 11.80 1.47 -1.64
CA GLY A 58 11.01 1.98 -0.52
C GLY A 58 10.00 0.98 0.00
N PHE A 59 10.14 -0.34 -0.19
CA PHE A 59 9.22 -1.31 0.41
C PHE A 59 9.50 -1.59 1.90
N ILE A 60 8.46 -2.00 2.63
CA ILE A 60 8.59 -2.66 3.92
C ILE A 60 9.00 -4.12 3.67
N ASP A 61 10.25 -4.46 3.98
CA ASP A 61 10.88 -5.74 3.62
C ASP A 61 11.14 -6.69 4.80
N SER A 62 10.60 -6.36 5.99
CA SER A 62 10.67 -7.23 7.16
C SER A 62 9.57 -6.89 8.15
N GLN A 63 9.18 -7.88 8.97
CA GLN A 63 8.22 -7.66 10.06
C GLN A 63 8.73 -6.63 11.08
N LYS A 64 10.03 -6.66 11.41
CA LYS A 64 10.63 -5.67 12.32
C LYS A 64 10.44 -4.25 11.79
N TYR A 65 10.82 -4.02 10.53
CA TYR A 65 10.70 -2.70 9.93
C TYR A 65 9.23 -2.28 9.81
N GLY A 66 8.33 -3.19 9.45
CA GLY A 66 6.90 -2.90 9.43
C GLY A 66 6.36 -2.46 10.78
N MET A 67 6.73 -3.13 11.87
CA MET A 67 6.36 -2.70 13.23
C MET A 67 6.91 -1.31 13.58
N GLU A 68 8.12 -0.97 13.13
CA GLU A 68 8.70 0.36 13.31
C GLU A 68 7.94 1.44 12.52
N VAL A 69 7.50 1.13 11.30
CA VAL A 69 6.67 2.02 10.48
C VAL A 69 5.32 2.26 11.13
N PHE A 70 4.57 1.20 11.46
CA PHE A 70 3.23 1.31 12.05
C PHE A 70 3.19 2.00 13.41
N ARG A 71 4.29 1.98 14.19
CA ARG A 71 4.41 2.75 15.43
C ARG A 71 4.24 4.26 15.23
N ASN A 72 4.57 4.75 14.04
CA ASN A 72 4.54 6.17 13.70
C ASN A 72 3.29 6.57 12.89
N ILE A 73 2.42 5.60 12.55
CA ILE A 73 1.15 5.86 11.87
C ILE A 73 0.08 6.09 12.95
N PRO A 74 -0.68 7.20 12.91
CA PRO A 74 -1.80 7.37 13.84
C PRO A 74 -2.86 6.27 13.61
N ALA A 75 -3.38 5.67 14.67
CA ALA A 75 -4.17 4.45 14.55
C ALA A 75 -5.52 4.62 13.82
N ASP A 76 -6.04 5.85 13.71
CA ASP A 76 -7.37 6.17 13.19
C ASP A 76 -7.36 6.77 11.78
N VAL A 77 -6.19 7.06 11.20
CA VAL A 77 -6.12 7.64 9.85
C VAL A 77 -6.54 6.62 8.79
N PRO A 78 -7.19 7.06 7.69
CA PRO A 78 -7.36 6.21 6.53
C PRO A 78 -6.00 5.70 6.04
N LEU A 79 -5.92 4.40 5.78
CA LEU A 79 -4.68 3.72 5.41
C LEU A 79 -4.85 2.98 4.09
N ILE A 80 -3.94 3.23 3.16
CA ILE A 80 -3.80 2.49 1.92
C ILE A 80 -2.62 1.54 2.00
N VAL A 81 -2.82 0.28 1.65
CA VAL A 81 -1.74 -0.68 1.35
C VAL A 81 -1.65 -0.82 -0.16
N ALA A 82 -0.63 -0.24 -0.77
CA ALA A 82 -0.50 -0.13 -2.22
C ALA A 82 0.59 -1.08 -2.75
N GLU A 83 0.23 -2.00 -3.65
CA GLU A 83 1.09 -3.10 -4.09
C GLU A 83 1.24 -3.17 -5.61
N SER A 84 2.47 -3.03 -6.10
CA SER A 84 2.87 -3.36 -7.48
C SER A 84 3.76 -4.59 -7.56
N VAL A 85 4.11 -5.20 -6.43
CA VAL A 85 5.06 -6.32 -6.32
C VAL A 85 4.40 -7.54 -5.67
N TRP A 86 5.00 -8.72 -5.82
CA TRP A 86 4.72 -9.81 -4.91
C TRP A 86 5.20 -9.41 -3.51
N GLN A 87 4.37 -9.59 -2.50
CA GLN A 87 4.64 -9.14 -1.14
C GLN A 87 4.43 -10.24 -0.11
N TYR A 88 5.09 -10.12 1.04
CA TYR A 88 4.87 -11.02 2.15
C TYR A 88 4.10 -10.35 3.30
N THR A 89 2.84 -10.79 3.46
CA THR A 89 1.87 -10.14 4.37
C THR A 89 2.36 -9.97 5.82
N HIS A 90 3.20 -10.87 6.32
CA HIS A 90 3.77 -10.75 7.67
C HIS A 90 4.57 -9.46 7.93
N HIS A 91 5.01 -8.75 6.89
CA HIS A 91 5.64 -7.44 7.02
C HIS A 91 4.68 -6.41 7.63
N VAL A 92 3.40 -6.47 7.27
CA VAL A 92 2.41 -5.43 7.60
C VAL A 92 1.27 -5.93 8.48
N LEU A 93 1.03 -7.24 8.54
CA LEU A 93 -0.15 -7.83 9.19
C LEU A 93 -0.30 -7.39 10.65
N ALA A 94 0.78 -7.42 11.43
CA ALA A 94 0.72 -7.05 12.84
C ALA A 94 0.25 -5.59 13.05
N GLY A 95 0.66 -4.67 12.17
CA GLY A 95 0.20 -3.29 12.19
C GLY A 95 -1.24 -3.14 11.71
N LEU A 96 -1.61 -3.84 10.64
CA LEU A 96 -2.96 -3.79 10.09
C LEU A 96 -4.01 -4.38 11.05
N THR A 97 -3.66 -5.39 11.85
CA THR A 97 -4.58 -5.97 12.84
C THR A 97 -4.88 -5.06 14.04
N THR A 98 -4.05 -4.05 14.28
CA THR A 98 -4.23 -3.09 15.39
C THR A 98 -4.67 -1.71 14.91
N HIS A 99 -4.66 -1.47 13.59
CA HIS A 99 -5.14 -0.24 12.99
C HIS A 99 -6.66 -0.12 13.15
N GLN A 100 -7.14 1.07 13.50
CA GLN A 100 -8.55 1.34 13.78
C GLN A 100 -9.23 2.12 12.64
N GLY A 101 -8.44 2.85 11.85
CA GLY A 101 -8.93 3.56 10.67
C GLY A 101 -9.32 2.61 9.52
N PRO A 102 -10.06 3.12 8.52
CA PRO A 102 -10.43 2.32 7.36
C PRO A 102 -9.18 1.93 6.56
N ILE A 103 -9.16 0.67 6.08
CA ILE A 103 -8.08 0.12 5.27
C ILE A 103 -8.59 -0.08 3.84
N LEU A 104 -7.83 0.45 2.87
CA LEU A 104 -8.01 0.20 1.45
C LEU A 104 -6.75 -0.52 0.92
N THR A 105 -6.92 -1.67 0.31
CA THR A 105 -5.84 -2.33 -0.43
C THR A 105 -5.94 -1.95 -1.90
N VAL A 106 -4.82 -1.53 -2.49
CA VAL A 106 -4.76 -1.07 -3.89
C VAL A 106 -3.66 -1.82 -4.61
N ALA A 107 -3.92 -2.25 -5.86
CA ALA A 107 -2.91 -2.88 -6.69
C ALA A 107 -2.87 -2.32 -8.11
N ASN A 108 -1.72 -2.48 -8.76
CA ASN A 108 -1.64 -2.40 -10.21
C ASN A 108 -2.36 -3.60 -10.87
N TRP A 109 -2.84 -3.40 -12.11
CA TRP A 109 -3.22 -4.48 -13.01
C TRP A 109 -2.19 -4.59 -14.13
N ASP A 110 -1.24 -5.52 -13.97
CA ASP A 110 -0.07 -5.62 -14.85
C ASP A 110 0.37 -7.09 -15.01
N GLY A 111 0.84 -7.46 -16.21
CA GLY A 111 1.29 -8.82 -16.52
C GLY A 111 2.76 -9.11 -16.19
N GLN A 112 3.57 -8.07 -16.04
CA GLN A 112 4.99 -8.14 -15.68
C GLN A 112 5.18 -8.12 -14.16
N TRP A 113 4.45 -7.25 -13.44
CA TRP A 113 4.63 -7.03 -12.01
C TRP A 113 3.41 -7.48 -11.19
N PRO A 114 3.53 -8.50 -10.31
CA PRO A 114 2.39 -9.23 -9.77
C PRO A 114 1.75 -8.57 -8.53
N GLY A 115 1.55 -7.25 -8.54
CA GLY A 115 0.99 -6.53 -7.40
C GLY A 115 -0.43 -6.95 -7.04
N LEU A 116 -1.30 -7.21 -8.03
CA LEU A 116 -2.63 -7.77 -7.75
C LEU A 116 -2.57 -9.12 -7.03
N VAL A 117 -1.63 -9.99 -7.41
CA VAL A 117 -1.44 -11.29 -6.76
C VAL A 117 -0.96 -11.10 -5.32
N GLY A 118 -0.01 -10.17 -5.10
CA GLY A 118 0.47 -9.79 -3.77
C GLY A 118 -0.64 -9.22 -2.88
N MET A 119 -1.47 -8.33 -3.42
CA MET A 119 -2.61 -7.75 -2.74
C MET A 119 -3.69 -8.79 -2.40
N LEU A 120 -3.98 -9.73 -3.30
CA LEU A 120 -4.94 -10.80 -3.02
C LEU A 120 -4.45 -11.75 -1.91
N ASN A 121 -3.13 -11.99 -1.81
CA ASN A 121 -2.54 -12.70 -0.66
C ASN A 121 -2.72 -11.93 0.66
N LEU A 122 -2.51 -10.62 0.65
CA LEU A 122 -2.78 -9.74 1.78
C LEU A 122 -4.25 -9.84 2.20
N ASN A 123 -5.16 -9.65 1.25
CA ASN A 123 -6.61 -9.70 1.45
C ASN A 123 -7.05 -11.02 2.10
N GLY A 124 -6.53 -12.17 1.62
CA GLY A 124 -6.81 -13.47 2.23
C GLY A 124 -6.36 -13.57 3.69
N SER A 125 -5.22 -12.95 4.01
CA SER A 125 -4.69 -12.91 5.39
C SER A 125 -5.48 -11.96 6.29
N LEU A 126 -5.88 -10.79 5.79
CA LEU A 126 -6.73 -9.83 6.50
C LEU A 126 -8.11 -10.43 6.80
N THR A 127 -8.73 -11.08 5.81
CA THR A 127 -9.98 -11.82 5.99
C THR A 127 -9.84 -12.87 7.08
N LYS A 128 -8.77 -13.69 7.03
CA LYS A 128 -8.50 -14.71 8.06
C LYS A 128 -8.30 -14.11 9.45
N ALA A 129 -7.71 -12.92 9.54
CA ALA A 129 -7.48 -12.20 10.78
C ALA A 129 -8.70 -11.40 11.28
N GLY A 130 -9.82 -11.40 10.55
CA GLY A 130 -11.02 -10.64 10.90
C GLY A 130 -10.87 -9.12 10.73
N VAL A 131 -9.93 -8.68 9.89
CA VAL A 131 -9.70 -7.25 9.59
C VAL A 131 -10.58 -6.83 8.43
N ASN A 132 -11.33 -5.75 8.60
CA ASN A 132 -12.15 -5.16 7.54
C ASN A 132 -11.28 -4.34 6.59
N TYR A 133 -11.50 -4.50 5.29
CA TYR A 133 -10.81 -3.74 4.25
C TYR A 133 -11.71 -3.59 3.02
N SER A 134 -11.40 -2.58 2.20
CA SER A 134 -11.89 -2.45 0.82
C SER A 134 -10.74 -2.72 -0.15
N SER A 135 -11.04 -2.98 -1.42
CA SER A 135 -10.00 -3.24 -2.44
C SER A 135 -10.32 -2.57 -3.76
N LEU A 136 -9.28 -2.02 -4.39
CA LEU A 136 -9.32 -1.48 -5.75
C LEU A 136 -8.08 -1.93 -6.53
N TRP A 137 -8.18 -1.92 -7.85
CA TRP A 137 -7.06 -2.14 -8.74
C TRP A 137 -7.33 -1.44 -10.06
N SER A 138 -6.27 -1.07 -10.75
CA SER A 138 -6.39 -0.46 -12.07
C SER A 138 -5.10 -0.61 -12.87
N VAL A 139 -5.22 -0.49 -14.19
CA VAL A 139 -4.09 -0.30 -15.09
C VAL A 139 -3.55 1.13 -14.99
N ASN A 140 -4.45 2.12 -14.98
CA ASN A 140 -4.14 3.54 -15.18
C ASN A 140 -4.63 4.45 -14.06
N PHE A 141 -5.41 3.94 -13.11
CA PHE A 141 -5.95 4.67 -11.95
C PHE A 141 -6.94 5.79 -12.35
N ASP A 142 -7.52 5.69 -13.55
CA ASP A 142 -8.44 6.67 -14.14
C ASP A 142 -9.73 6.04 -14.68
N ASP A 143 -9.88 4.71 -14.60
CA ASP A 143 -11.09 4.03 -15.04
C ASP A 143 -12.25 4.23 -14.05
N ASP A 144 -13.47 4.13 -14.56
CA ASP A 144 -14.69 4.38 -13.77
C ASP A 144 -14.82 3.46 -12.56
N PHE A 145 -14.35 2.21 -12.62
CA PHE A 145 -14.40 1.32 -11.46
C PHE A 145 -13.49 1.83 -10.35
N PHE A 146 -12.26 2.24 -10.71
CA PHE A 146 -11.29 2.77 -9.77
C PHE A 146 -11.74 4.13 -9.20
N VAL A 147 -12.10 5.08 -10.06
CA VAL A 147 -12.43 6.46 -9.65
C VAL A 147 -13.70 6.51 -8.79
N ASN A 148 -14.72 5.71 -9.12
CA ASN A 148 -15.96 5.69 -8.32
C ASN A 148 -15.82 4.89 -7.01
N GLY A 149 -14.82 4.02 -6.91
CA GLY A 149 -14.55 3.22 -5.72
C GLY A 149 -13.58 3.85 -4.71
N LEU A 150 -12.78 4.83 -5.15
CA LEU A 150 -11.76 5.52 -4.37
C LEU A 150 -12.35 6.61 -3.45
#